data_AF-A0A0V0XG42-F1
#
_entry.id   AF-A0A0V0XG42-F1
#
_cell.length_a   1.000
_cell.length_b   1.000
_cell.length_c   1.000
_cell.angle_alpha   90.00
_cell.angle_beta   90.00
_cell.angle_gamma   90.00
#
_symmetry.space_group_name_H-M   'P 1'
#
loop_
_entity.id
_entity.type
_entity.pdbx_description
1 polymer ?
#
loop_
_entity_poly.entity_id
_entity_poly.type
_entity_poly.pdbx_seq_one_letter_code
_entity_poly.pdbx_strand_id
1 'polypeptide(L)'
;LAIINDMDVQPLNLGIIAAYYSIHYTTIELFSMSLTSKTKIRGFLEIISNAAEFANIPLRQKEDVVLSQLNEKIPNKIPNAKFSDPHVKTNLLIQAHLSRIHLPAELQSDSDEIILKAVRLIQAAVDVISTNGWLLPALAAMEFSQMITQAMWNKESYLKQLPHFSNELIKRCAEKVFLYNNWHTCIHR
;
A
#
# COMPACT_ATOMS: atom_id res chain seq x y z
N LEU A 1 12.31 -21.05 -13.58
CA LEU A 1 12.67 -22.49 -13.69
C LEU A 1 14.16 -22.61 -13.41
N ALA A 2 14.57 -23.59 -12.61
CA ALA A 2 15.98 -23.91 -12.36
C ALA A 2 16.30 -25.28 -13.00
N ILE A 3 17.41 -25.36 -13.73
CA ILE A 3 17.87 -26.58 -14.38
C ILE A 3 18.62 -27.41 -13.34
N ILE A 4 18.18 -28.65 -13.11
CA ILE A 4 18.80 -29.57 -12.15
C ILE A 4 19.78 -30.48 -12.89
N ASN A 5 19.36 -30.97 -14.06
CA ASN A 5 20.10 -31.76 -15.04
C ASN A 5 19.63 -31.33 -16.44
N ASP A 6 20.37 -31.65 -17.51
CA ASP A 6 20.08 -31.23 -18.89
C ASP A 6 18.64 -31.47 -19.40
N MET A 7 17.89 -32.38 -18.76
CA MET A 7 16.50 -32.72 -19.10
C MET A 7 15.47 -32.42 -18.00
N ASP A 8 15.90 -32.04 -16.78
CA ASP A 8 15.03 -31.87 -15.62
C ASP A 8 15.00 -30.42 -15.14
N VAL A 9 13.78 -29.94 -14.88
CA VAL A 9 13.54 -28.56 -14.47
C VAL A 9 12.71 -28.50 -13.21
N GLN A 10 13.14 -27.69 -12.25
CA GLN A 10 12.40 -27.42 -11.02
C GLN A 10 11.75 -26.04 -11.04
N PRO A 11 10.53 -25.89 -10.48
CA PRO A 11 9.92 -24.59 -10.31
C PRO A 11 10.75 -23.76 -9.32
N LEU A 12 11.02 -22.50 -9.67
CA LEU A 12 11.65 -21.55 -8.76
C LEU A 12 10.63 -21.09 -7.73
N ASN A 13 11.04 -20.82 -6.48
CA ASN A 13 10.15 -20.29 -5.43
C ASN A 13 9.31 -19.10 -5.90
N LEU A 14 9.93 -18.17 -6.64
CA LEU A 14 9.23 -17.03 -7.25
C LEU A 14 8.12 -17.45 -8.22
N GLY A 15 8.34 -18.51 -9.00
CA GLY A 15 7.32 -19.05 -9.91
C GLY A 15 6.19 -19.77 -9.18
N ILE A 16 6.48 -20.42 -8.05
CA ILE A 16 5.45 -21.02 -7.18
C ILE A 16 4.56 -19.93 -6.58
N ILE A 17 5.16 -18.86 -6.05
CA ILE A 17 4.43 -17.70 -5.51
C ILE A 17 3.57 -17.05 -6.61
N ALA A 18 4.12 -16.88 -7.82
CA ALA A 18 3.38 -16.32 -8.95
C ALA A 18 2.08 -17.09 -9.23
N ALA A 19 2.19 -18.43 -9.30
CA ALA A 19 1.07 -19.32 -9.56
C ALA A 19 0.05 -19.32 -8.42
N TYR A 20 0.53 -19.35 -7.16
CA TYR A 20 -0.34 -19.38 -5.98
C TYR A 20 -1.22 -18.14 -5.87
N TYR A 21 -0.65 -16.95 -6.11
CA TYR A 21 -1.40 -15.68 -6.05
C TYR A 21 -2.04 -15.27 -7.37
N SER A 22 -1.87 -16.05 -8.45
CA SER A 22 -2.36 -15.69 -9.79
C SER A 22 -1.93 -14.27 -10.21
N ILE A 23 -0.63 -14.00 -10.09
CA ILE A 23 -0.01 -12.71 -10.44
C ILE A 23 0.90 -12.85 -11.66
N HIS A 24 1.06 -11.76 -12.41
CA HIS A 24 1.85 -11.77 -13.63
C HIS A 24 3.33 -12.00 -13.31
N TYR A 25 4.02 -12.74 -14.19
CA TYR A 25 5.45 -13.00 -14.02
C TYR A 25 6.27 -11.70 -14.02
N THR A 26 5.83 -10.68 -14.77
CA THR A 26 6.43 -9.34 -14.81
C THR A 26 6.37 -8.64 -13.45
N THR A 27 5.28 -8.83 -12.70
CA THR A 27 5.15 -8.29 -11.33
C THR A 27 6.06 -9.03 -10.35
N ILE A 28 6.20 -10.36 -10.50
CA ILE A 28 7.16 -11.13 -9.70
C ILE A 28 8.60 -10.72 -9.98
N GLU A 29 8.93 -10.47 -11.24
CA GLU A 29 10.24 -9.95 -11.64
C GLU A 29 10.48 -8.57 -11.03
N LEU A 30 9.50 -7.66 -11.10
CA LEU A 30 9.54 -6.36 -10.43
C LEU A 30 9.81 -6.50 -8.93
N PHE A 31 9.12 -7.43 -8.25
CA PHE A 31 9.34 -7.70 -6.83
C PHE A 31 10.75 -8.22 -6.56
N SER A 32 11.24 -9.18 -7.36
CA SER A 32 12.59 -9.72 -7.22
C SER A 32 13.68 -8.67 -7.42
N MET A 33 13.46 -7.69 -8.29
CA MET A 33 14.45 -6.64 -8.59
C MET A 33 14.39 -5.45 -7.63
N SER A 34 13.19 -5.11 -7.14
CA SER A 34 12.95 -3.86 -6.41
C SER A 34 12.86 -4.04 -4.90
N LEU A 35 12.48 -5.23 -4.42
CA LEU A 35 12.46 -5.51 -2.98
C LEU A 35 13.89 -5.70 -2.49
N THR A 36 14.24 -5.01 -1.42
CA THR A 36 15.56 -5.05 -0.79
C THR A 36 15.40 -5.20 0.72
N SER A 37 16.49 -5.54 1.41
CA SER A 37 16.53 -5.59 2.88
C SER A 37 16.23 -4.24 3.57
N LYS A 38 16.19 -3.14 2.81
CA LYS A 38 15.95 -1.77 3.30
C LYS A 38 14.59 -1.21 2.88
N THR A 39 13.76 -1.98 2.17
CA THR A 39 12.45 -1.50 1.70
C THR A 39 11.54 -1.17 2.89
N LYS A 40 10.94 0.02 2.84
CA LYS A 40 10.00 0.55 3.84
C LYS A 40 8.63 0.78 3.20
N ILE A 41 7.63 1.20 3.99
CA ILE A 41 6.25 1.47 3.55
C ILE A 41 6.18 2.32 2.25
N ARG A 42 6.96 3.40 2.14
CA ARG A 42 6.99 4.22 0.92
C ARG A 42 7.48 3.44 -0.30
N GLY A 43 8.51 2.61 -0.13
CA GLY A 43 8.99 1.73 -1.18
C GLY A 43 7.94 0.70 -1.59
N PHE A 44 7.17 0.15 -0.64
CA PHE A 44 6.04 -0.73 -0.97
C PHE A 44 4.96 -0.03 -1.77
N LEU A 45 4.58 1.19 -1.39
CA LEU A 45 3.63 1.98 -2.16
C LEU A 45 4.10 2.16 -3.61
N GLU A 46 5.37 2.52 -3.82
CA GLU A 46 5.96 2.70 -5.15
C GLU A 46 6.03 1.38 -5.93
N ILE A 47 6.49 0.29 -5.32
CA ILE A 47 6.65 -1.03 -5.96
C ILE A 47 5.28 -1.64 -6.32
N ILE A 48 4.33 -1.63 -5.40
CA ILE A 48 2.99 -2.21 -5.63
C ILE A 48 2.25 -1.42 -6.71
N SER A 49 2.33 -0.08 -6.71
CA SER A 49 1.65 0.74 -7.74
C SER A 49 2.19 0.51 -9.15
N ASN A 50 3.45 0.07 -9.28
CA ASN A 50 4.10 -0.27 -10.54
C ASN A 50 3.87 -1.73 -10.98
N ALA A 51 3.05 -2.50 -10.26
CA ALA A 51 2.72 -3.87 -10.64
C ALA A 51 1.99 -3.91 -12.00
N ALA A 52 2.28 -4.94 -12.80
CA ALA A 52 1.74 -5.08 -14.16
C ALA A 52 0.21 -5.26 -14.18
N GLU A 53 -0.39 -5.72 -13.08
CA GLU A 53 -1.84 -5.81 -12.87
C GLU A 53 -2.55 -4.46 -13.03
N PHE A 54 -1.82 -3.35 -12.85
CA PHE A 54 -2.34 -2.00 -12.91
C PHE A 54 -2.07 -1.30 -14.25
N ALA A 55 -1.37 -1.93 -15.18
CA ALA A 55 -1.08 -1.36 -16.49
C ALA A 55 -2.35 -1.07 -17.32
N ASN A 56 -3.44 -1.78 -17.05
CA ASN A 56 -4.70 -1.67 -17.78
C ASN A 56 -5.77 -0.82 -17.06
N ILE A 57 -5.42 -0.12 -15.98
CA ILE A 57 -6.37 0.79 -15.31
C ILE A 57 -6.80 1.87 -16.32
N PRO A 58 -8.11 2.10 -16.51
CA PRO A 58 -8.59 3.03 -17.52
C PRO A 58 -8.13 4.45 -17.22
N LEU A 59 -7.64 5.14 -18.26
CA LEU A 59 -7.33 6.56 -18.21
C LEU A 59 -8.39 7.30 -19.03
N ARG A 60 -9.26 8.04 -18.36
CA ARG A 60 -10.35 8.78 -19.03
C ARG A 60 -9.88 10.18 -19.40
N GLN A 61 -10.48 10.74 -20.45
CA GLN A 61 -10.15 12.09 -20.91
C GLN A 61 -10.47 13.12 -19.82
N LYS A 62 -9.56 14.09 -19.62
CA LYS A 62 -9.68 15.19 -18.64
C LYS A 62 -9.60 14.78 -17.17
N GLU A 63 -9.20 13.54 -16.86
CA GLU A 63 -8.90 13.13 -15.47
C GLU A 63 -7.65 13.82 -14.92
N ASP A 64 -6.73 14.28 -15.77
CA ASP A 64 -5.44 14.88 -15.39
C ASP A 64 -5.58 16.03 -14.38
N VAL A 65 -6.60 16.86 -14.56
CA VAL A 65 -6.86 18.01 -13.67
C VAL A 65 -7.25 17.52 -12.26
N VAL A 66 -8.11 16.50 -12.18
CA VAL A 66 -8.55 15.93 -10.92
C VAL A 66 -7.40 15.20 -10.23
N LEU A 67 -6.62 14.43 -10.98
CA LEU A 67 -5.44 13.72 -10.48
C LEU A 67 -4.35 14.69 -10.01
N SER A 68 -4.15 15.81 -10.70
CA SER A 68 -3.24 16.87 -10.28
C SER A 68 -3.68 17.51 -8.98
N GLN A 69 -4.98 17.82 -8.82
CA GLN A 69 -5.51 18.34 -7.57
C GLN A 69 -5.42 17.32 -6.43
N LEU A 70 -5.58 16.04 -6.72
CA LEU A 70 -5.41 14.96 -5.75
C LEU A 70 -3.95 14.85 -5.29
N ASN A 71 -2.98 14.98 -6.20
CA ASN A 71 -1.55 14.95 -5.88
C ASN A 71 -1.14 16.04 -4.87
N GLU A 72 -1.84 17.18 -4.84
CA GLU A 72 -1.60 18.24 -3.85
C GLU A 72 -2.14 17.93 -2.45
N LYS A 73 -3.15 17.06 -2.35
CA LYS A 73 -3.82 16.72 -1.09
C LYS A 73 -3.22 15.50 -0.38
N ILE A 74 -2.52 14.63 -1.11
CA ILE A 74 -1.96 13.40 -0.56
C ILE A 74 -0.67 13.65 0.24
N PRO A 75 -0.34 12.82 1.24
CA PRO A 75 0.87 12.99 2.05
C PRO A 75 2.18 12.83 1.27
N ASN A 76 2.27 11.86 0.34
CA ASN A 76 3.48 11.62 -0.44
C ASN A 76 3.28 12.06 -1.88
N LYS A 77 3.50 13.36 -2.13
CA LYS A 77 3.42 13.93 -3.48
C LYS A 77 4.37 13.20 -4.44
N ILE A 78 3.88 12.93 -5.63
CA ILE A 78 4.66 12.32 -6.71
C ILE A 78 5.29 13.46 -7.53
N PRO A 79 6.63 13.61 -7.51
CA PRO A 79 7.29 14.65 -8.30
C PRO A 79 7.23 14.30 -9.78
N ASN A 80 7.02 15.30 -10.65
CA ASN A 80 6.95 15.13 -12.10
C ASN A 80 5.95 14.04 -12.56
N ALA A 81 4.83 13.94 -11.85
CA ALA A 81 3.80 12.94 -12.10
C ALA A 81 3.23 13.08 -13.52
N LYS A 82 3.31 12.00 -14.30
CA LYS A 82 2.62 11.89 -15.59
C LYS A 82 1.23 11.33 -15.34
N PHE A 83 0.21 12.19 -15.30
CA PHE A 83 -1.17 11.75 -15.02
C PHE A 83 -1.78 10.88 -16.14
N SER A 84 -1.12 10.81 -17.29
CA SER A 84 -1.39 9.86 -18.36
C SER A 84 -0.78 8.47 -18.16
N ASP A 85 -0.18 8.19 -16.99
CA ASP A 85 0.40 6.89 -16.63
C ASP A 85 -0.54 6.15 -15.64
N PRO A 86 -1.01 4.93 -15.98
CA PRO A 86 -1.86 4.12 -15.09
C PRO A 86 -1.21 3.84 -13.73
N HIS A 87 0.11 3.70 -13.65
CA HIS A 87 0.83 3.44 -12.40
C HIS A 87 0.86 4.66 -11.48
N VAL A 88 0.97 5.86 -12.06
CA VAL A 88 0.84 7.13 -11.33
C VAL A 88 -0.57 7.28 -10.77
N LYS A 89 -1.59 7.02 -11.61
CA LYS A 89 -3.00 7.02 -11.17
C LYS A 89 -3.20 6.03 -10.03
N THR A 90 -2.66 4.83 -10.14
CA THR A 90 -2.75 3.78 -9.11
C THR A 90 -2.14 4.23 -7.78
N ASN A 91 -0.95 4.83 -7.81
CA ASN A 91 -0.29 5.33 -6.61
C ASN A 91 -1.14 6.43 -5.92
N LEU A 92 -1.66 7.38 -6.70
CA LEU A 92 -2.54 8.44 -6.18
C LEU A 92 -3.79 7.88 -5.53
N LEU A 93 -4.45 6.91 -6.16
CA LEU A 93 -5.67 6.30 -5.65
C LEU A 93 -5.44 5.48 -4.38
N ILE A 94 -4.34 4.74 -4.29
CA ILE A 94 -3.95 4.05 -3.04
C ILE A 94 -3.76 5.08 -1.92
N GLN A 95 -3.05 6.19 -2.17
CA GLN A 95 -2.86 7.22 -1.16
C GLN A 95 -4.17 7.94 -0.80
N ALA A 96 -5.08 8.11 -1.75
CA ALA A 96 -6.41 8.66 -1.52
C ALA A 96 -7.23 7.75 -0.60
N HIS A 97 -7.19 6.43 -0.84
CA HIS A 97 -7.82 5.41 0.00
C HIS A 97 -7.29 5.44 1.43
N LEU A 98 -5.96 5.43 1.61
CA LEU A 98 -5.31 5.54 2.92
C LEU A 98 -5.64 6.83 3.66
N SER A 99 -5.99 7.89 2.92
CA SER A 99 -6.35 9.20 3.49
C SER A 99 -7.87 9.41 3.60
N ARG A 100 -8.69 8.42 3.20
CA ARG A 100 -10.16 8.51 3.13
C ARG A 100 -10.65 9.75 2.38
N ILE A 101 -9.95 10.15 1.31
CA ILE A 101 -10.34 11.28 0.47
C ILE A 101 -11.55 10.87 -0.36
N HIS A 102 -12.59 11.70 -0.38
CA HIS A 102 -13.76 11.46 -1.21
C HIS A 102 -13.42 11.65 -2.69
N LEU A 103 -13.64 10.61 -3.49
CA LEU A 103 -13.38 10.57 -4.92
C LEU A 103 -14.70 10.64 -5.72
N PRO A 104 -14.69 11.19 -6.95
CA PRO A 104 -15.79 11.02 -7.90
C PRO A 104 -16.08 9.54 -8.16
N ALA A 105 -17.34 9.20 -8.49
CA ALA A 105 -17.80 7.81 -8.64
C ALA A 105 -16.93 6.95 -9.58
N GLU A 106 -16.46 7.53 -10.69
CA GLU A 106 -15.59 6.83 -11.64
C GLU A 106 -14.22 6.47 -11.04
N LEU A 107 -13.58 7.42 -10.34
CA LEU A 107 -12.31 7.19 -9.65
C LEU A 107 -12.47 6.29 -8.42
N GLN A 108 -13.64 6.31 -7.78
CA GLN A 108 -13.95 5.40 -6.69
C GLN A 108 -14.01 3.95 -7.19
N SER A 109 -14.67 3.70 -8.33
CA SER A 109 -14.71 2.38 -8.95
C SER A 109 -13.31 1.87 -9.29
N ASP A 110 -12.45 2.73 -9.86
CA ASP A 110 -11.07 2.37 -10.16
C ASP A 110 -10.29 2.08 -8.87
N SER A 111 -10.49 2.88 -7.82
CA SER A 111 -9.86 2.69 -6.51
C SER A 111 -10.25 1.34 -5.91
N ASP A 112 -11.53 0.96 -5.96
CA ASP A 112 -12.01 -0.30 -5.39
C ASP A 112 -11.38 -1.52 -6.10
N GLU A 113 -11.26 -1.46 -7.44
CA GLU A 113 -10.56 -2.48 -8.22
C GLU A 113 -9.07 -2.56 -7.84
N ILE A 114 -8.41 -1.41 -7.68
CA ILE A 114 -7.00 -1.34 -7.29
C ILE A 114 -6.78 -1.95 -5.91
N ILE A 115 -7.60 -1.59 -4.92
CA ILE A 115 -7.44 -2.05 -3.54
C ILE A 115 -7.65 -3.56 -3.44
N LEU A 116 -8.62 -4.12 -4.16
CA LEU A 116 -8.85 -5.57 -4.19
C LEU A 116 -7.61 -6.34 -4.68
N LYS A 117 -6.96 -5.85 -5.75
CA LYS A 117 -5.74 -6.45 -6.28
C LYS A 117 -4.52 -6.19 -5.40
N ALA A 118 -4.43 -4.99 -4.80
CA ALA A 118 -3.29 -4.58 -3.97
C ALA A 118 -3.10 -5.50 -2.76
N VAL A 119 -4.17 -5.93 -2.09
CA VAL A 119 -4.08 -6.85 -0.93
C VAL A 119 -3.36 -8.14 -1.31
N ARG A 120 -3.75 -8.74 -2.45
CA ARG A 120 -3.13 -9.97 -2.97
C ARG A 120 -1.67 -9.76 -3.37
N LEU A 121 -1.36 -8.62 -4.00
CA LEU A 121 0.01 -8.27 -4.37
C LEU A 121 0.92 -8.07 -3.16
N ILE A 122 0.42 -7.47 -2.08
CA ILE A 122 1.16 -7.28 -0.85
C ILE A 122 1.45 -8.62 -0.16
N GLN A 123 0.47 -9.55 -0.15
CA GLN A 123 0.68 -10.91 0.37
C GLN A 123 1.76 -11.65 -0.42
N ALA A 124 1.71 -11.59 -1.76
CA ALA A 124 2.76 -12.16 -2.60
C ALA A 124 4.14 -11.53 -2.31
N ALA A 125 4.20 -10.21 -2.10
CA ALA A 125 5.44 -9.53 -1.74
C ALA A 125 6.00 -10.00 -0.39
N VAL A 126 5.14 -10.26 0.61
CA VAL A 126 5.56 -10.85 1.90
C VAL A 126 6.25 -12.20 1.70
N ASP A 127 5.70 -13.07 0.86
CA ASP A 127 6.26 -14.39 0.61
C ASP A 127 7.60 -14.32 -0.14
N VAL A 128 7.73 -13.40 -1.10
CA VAL A 128 9.00 -13.12 -1.79
C VAL A 128 10.06 -12.62 -0.80
N ILE A 129 9.69 -11.72 0.11
CA ILE A 129 10.60 -11.21 1.15
C ILE A 129 11.01 -12.32 2.12
N SER A 130 10.06 -13.16 2.53
CA SER A 130 10.31 -14.27 3.45
C SER A 130 11.31 -15.27 2.89
N THR A 131 11.27 -15.52 1.57
CA THR A 131 12.24 -16.37 0.85
C THR A 131 13.66 -15.83 0.96
N ASN A 132 13.83 -14.50 1.10
CA ASN A 132 15.13 -13.84 1.26
C ASN A 132 15.55 -13.66 2.74
N GLY A 133 14.68 -13.99 3.70
CA GLY A 133 14.96 -13.87 5.13
C GLY A 133 15.03 -12.43 5.66
N TRP A 134 14.42 -11.45 4.99
CA TRP A 134 14.45 -10.05 5.45
C TRP A 134 13.27 -9.73 6.38
N LEU A 135 13.51 -9.77 7.69
CA LEU A 135 12.48 -9.51 8.71
C LEU A 135 11.90 -8.08 8.65
N LEU A 136 12.75 -7.05 8.55
CA LEU A 136 12.27 -5.66 8.60
C LEU A 136 11.34 -5.29 7.43
N PRO A 137 11.66 -5.61 6.16
CA PRO A 137 10.73 -5.43 5.06
C PRO A 137 9.46 -6.29 5.20
N ALA A 138 9.54 -7.49 5.76
CA ALA A 138 8.36 -8.34 5.96
C ALA A 138 7.36 -7.69 6.94
N LEU A 139 7.85 -7.15 8.06
CA LEU A 139 7.04 -6.39 9.00
C LEU A 139 6.43 -5.15 8.35
N ALA A 140 7.22 -4.39 7.58
CA ALA A 140 6.73 -3.21 6.87
C ALA A 140 5.67 -3.56 5.81
N ALA A 141 5.78 -4.72 5.14
CA ALA A 141 4.77 -5.20 4.20
C ALA A 141 3.47 -5.62 4.91
N MET A 142 3.58 -6.27 6.07
CA MET A 142 2.41 -6.61 6.91
C MET A 142 1.70 -5.35 7.43
N GLU A 143 2.45 -4.37 7.91
CA GLU A 143 1.92 -3.06 8.30
C GLU A 143 1.22 -2.38 7.11
N PHE A 144 1.82 -2.43 5.92
CA PHE A 144 1.20 -1.87 4.72
C PHE A 144 -0.10 -2.59 4.33
N SER A 145 -0.17 -3.92 4.47
CA SER A 145 -1.40 -4.69 4.28
C SER A 145 -2.51 -4.26 5.25
N GLN A 146 -2.17 -4.04 6.52
CA GLN A 146 -3.10 -3.53 7.53
C GLN A 146 -3.57 -2.10 7.20
N MET A 147 -2.66 -1.23 6.76
CA MET A 147 -2.99 0.14 6.34
C MET A 147 -4.03 0.14 5.20
N ILE A 148 -3.83 -0.72 4.18
CA ILE A 148 -4.76 -0.87 3.06
C ILE A 148 -6.12 -1.37 3.52
N THR A 149 -6.14 -2.41 4.37
CA THR A 149 -7.38 -3.00 4.90
C THR A 149 -8.18 -2.01 5.74
N GLN A 150 -7.51 -1.21 6.57
CA GLN A 150 -8.14 -0.27 7.50
C GLN A 150 -8.35 1.14 6.90
N ALA A 151 -7.90 1.36 5.66
CA ALA A 151 -7.92 2.65 4.98
C ALA A 151 -7.36 3.79 5.86
N MET A 152 -6.15 3.60 6.39
CA MET A 152 -5.52 4.57 7.29
C MET A 152 -3.99 4.51 7.23
N TRP A 153 -3.34 5.63 7.55
CA TRP A 153 -1.88 5.68 7.67
C TRP A 153 -1.40 5.15 9.03
N ASN A 154 -0.19 4.60 9.06
CA ASN A 154 0.43 4.03 10.26
C ASN A 154 0.67 5.04 11.41
N LYS A 155 0.67 6.34 11.13
CA LYS A 155 0.84 7.41 12.14
C LYS A 155 -0.48 7.87 12.76
N GLU A 156 -1.61 7.35 12.30
CA GLU A 156 -2.92 7.76 12.79
C GLU A 156 -3.34 6.96 14.03
N SER A 157 -4.27 7.50 14.81
CA SER A 157 -4.78 6.82 15.99
C SER A 157 -5.54 5.55 15.61
N TYR A 158 -5.26 4.44 16.30
CA TYR A 158 -5.97 3.17 16.16
C TYR A 158 -7.49 3.29 16.35
N LEU A 159 -7.96 4.33 17.05
CA LEU A 159 -9.39 4.60 17.21
C LEU A 159 -10.11 4.85 15.87
N LYS A 160 -9.38 5.23 14.80
CA LYS A 160 -9.94 5.34 13.44
C LYS A 160 -10.43 4.02 12.84
N GLN A 161 -10.02 2.88 13.41
CA GLN A 161 -10.49 1.57 12.98
C GLN A 161 -11.95 1.33 13.40
N LEU A 162 -12.42 2.02 14.45
CA LEU A 162 -13.79 1.88 14.92
C LEU A 162 -14.76 2.65 14.02
N PRO A 163 -15.92 2.07 13.67
CA PRO A 163 -16.95 2.77 12.92
C PRO A 163 -17.46 3.98 13.72
N HIS A 164 -17.80 5.06 13.00
CA HIS A 164 -18.30 6.33 13.55
C HIS A 164 -17.32 7.13 14.43
N PHE A 165 -16.07 6.70 14.56
CA PHE A 165 -15.04 7.49 15.25
C PHE A 165 -14.52 8.61 14.34
N SER A 166 -15.07 9.82 14.52
CA SER A 166 -14.63 11.00 13.78
C SER A 166 -13.29 11.52 14.30
N ASN A 167 -12.56 12.27 13.46
CA ASN A 167 -11.31 12.93 13.86
C ASN A 167 -11.49 13.82 15.09
N GLU A 168 -12.69 14.39 15.30
CA GLU A 168 -13.00 15.21 16.47
C GLU A 168 -13.10 14.37 17.76
N LEU A 169 -13.77 13.21 17.70
CA LEU A 169 -13.84 12.29 18.84
C LEU A 169 -12.46 11.77 19.23
N ILE A 170 -11.61 11.46 18.24
CA ILE A 170 -10.22 11.04 18.47
C ILE A 170 -9.44 12.13 19.19
N LYS A 171 -9.57 13.40 18.77
CA LYS A 171 -8.91 14.52 19.43
C LYS A 171 -9.35 14.66 20.89
N ARG A 172 -10.66 14.60 21.16
CA ARG A 172 -11.21 14.64 22.52
C ARG A 172 -10.70 13.48 23.39
N CYS A 173 -10.58 12.28 22.83
CA CYS A 173 -10.00 11.13 23.54
C CYS A 173 -8.52 11.33 23.85
N ALA A 174 -7.74 11.83 22.88
CA ALA A 174 -6.32 12.10 23.07
C ALA A 174 -6.06 13.15 24.15
N GLU A 175 -6.86 14.23 24.19
CA GLU A 175 -6.80 15.28 25.21
C GLU A 175 -7.09 14.72 26.62
N LYS A 176 -8.10 13.85 26.76
CA LYS A 176 -8.42 13.22 28.05
C LYS A 176 -7.34 12.26 28.55
N VAL A 177 -6.72 11.49 27.66
CA VAL A 177 -5.59 10.61 28.01
C VAL A 177 -4.38 11.43 28.45
N PHE A 178 -4.11 12.55 27.76
CA PHE A 178 -3.04 13.47 28.15
C PHE A 178 -3.29 14.08 29.54
N LEU A 179 -4.53 14.49 29.83
CA LEU A 179 -4.89 14.99 31.16
C LEU A 179 -4.75 13.92 32.23
N TYR A 180 -5.20 12.69 31.98
CA TYR A 180 -5.08 11.57 32.93
C TYR A 180 -3.62 11.24 33.28
N ASN A 181 -2.76 11.15 32.25
CA ASN A 181 -1.33 10.89 32.45
C ASN A 181 -0.65 12.02 33.22
N ASN A 182 -0.99 13.28 32.93
CA ASN A 182 -0.45 14.42 33.67
C ASN A 182 -0.96 14.48 35.12
N TRP A 183 -2.22 14.14 35.37
CA TRP A 183 -2.80 14.10 36.71
C TRP A 183 -2.08 13.09 37.61
N HIS A 184 -1.78 11.90 37.09
CA HIS A 184 -0.99 10.90 37.82
C HIS A 184 0.44 11.39 38.13
N THR A 185 1.11 12.09 37.21
CA THR A 185 2.43 12.68 37.50
C THR A 185 2.39 13.85 38.49
N CYS A 186 1.27 14.60 38.58
CA CYS A 186 1.10 15.67 39.56
C CYS A 186 0.79 15.18 40.97
N ILE A 187 0.22 13.97 41.13
CA ILE A 187 -0.07 13.37 42.44
C ILE A 187 1.16 12.68 43.05
N HIS A 188 2.15 12.33 42.23
CA HIS A 188 3.40 11.69 42.66
C HIS A 188 4.62 12.65 42.75
N ARG A 189 4.38 13.97 42.81
CA ARG A 189 5.38 14.99 43.18
C ARG A 189 4.93 15.70 44.45
#